data_AF-A0A662UYH6-F1
#
_entry.id   AF-A0A662UYH6-F1
#
_cell.length_a   1.000
_cell.length_b   1.000
_cell.length_c   1.000
_cell.angle_alpha   90.00
_cell.angle_beta   90.00
_cell.angle_gamma   90.00
#
_symmetry.space_group_name_H-M   'P 1'
#
loop_
_entity.id
_entity.type
_entity.pdbx_description
1 polymer ?
#
loop_
_entity_poly.entity_id
_entity_poly.type
_entity_poly.pdbx_seq_one_letter_code
_entity_poly.pdbx_strand_id
1 'polypeptide(L)'
;MGRRNIYEGPGSWYAIYEGCFVPGKGVDRYTAASIAALILRDLRRGWSYDDRGRRVAMTRDLARRRLIYLIALARKHSGPREMREVEEVVRYAAEYGRLPPYAVVLLAGSRAREVAEELRRMGIASRVVVLKPVAARPLEAGRRAILAKAVAR
;
A
#
# COMPACT_ATOMS: atom_id res chain seq x y z
N MET A 1 6.35 -13.17 -14.60
CA MET A 1 6.02 -12.90 -13.18
C MET A 1 4.51 -12.96 -13.01
N GLY A 2 4.01 -13.56 -11.91
CA GLY A 2 2.58 -13.62 -11.62
C GLY A 2 2.00 -12.29 -11.16
N ARG A 3 0.66 -12.19 -11.10
CA ARG A 3 -0.06 -11.00 -10.61
C ARG A 3 0.23 -10.80 -9.12
N ARG A 4 0.44 -9.55 -8.69
CA ARG A 4 0.68 -9.19 -7.28
C ARG A 4 -0.02 -7.89 -6.91
N ASN A 5 -0.25 -7.68 -5.61
CA ASN A 5 -0.70 -6.39 -5.09
C ASN A 5 0.37 -5.32 -5.40
N ILE A 6 -0.07 -4.12 -5.76
CA ILE A 6 0.83 -3.01 -6.07
C ILE A 6 1.45 -2.43 -4.79
N TYR A 7 0.69 -2.29 -3.70
CA TYR A 7 1.03 -1.49 -2.52
C TYR A 7 1.14 -2.28 -1.20
N GLU A 8 0.34 -3.32 -1.03
CA GLU A 8 0.13 -4.00 0.25
C GLU A 8 0.94 -5.29 0.37
N GLY A 9 1.63 -5.45 1.50
CA GLY A 9 2.38 -6.64 1.88
C GLY A 9 3.82 -6.70 1.35
N PRO A 10 4.66 -7.55 1.96
CA PRO A 10 6.11 -7.63 1.67
C PRO A 10 6.46 -8.20 0.30
N GLY A 11 5.48 -8.79 -0.40
CA GLY A 11 5.63 -9.28 -1.78
C GLY A 11 5.05 -8.33 -2.84
N SER A 12 4.56 -7.15 -2.45
CA SER A 12 4.00 -6.18 -3.39
C SER A 12 5.05 -5.59 -4.34
N TRP A 13 4.60 -4.98 -5.43
CA TRP A 13 5.50 -4.27 -6.34
C TRP A 13 6.20 -3.09 -5.66
N TYR A 14 5.51 -2.39 -4.76
CA TYR A 14 6.10 -1.35 -3.92
C TYR A 14 7.17 -1.93 -2.99
N ALA A 15 6.93 -3.10 -2.34
CA ALA A 15 7.95 -3.73 -1.51
C ALA A 15 9.23 -4.04 -2.30
N ILE A 16 9.07 -4.60 -3.50
CA ILE A 16 10.19 -5.05 -4.35
C ILE A 16 10.97 -3.87 -4.92
N TYR A 17 10.29 -2.88 -5.50
CA TYR A 17 10.95 -1.80 -6.25
C TYR A 17 11.19 -0.53 -5.44
N GLU A 18 10.34 -0.24 -4.46
CA GLU A 18 10.44 0.98 -3.64
C GLU A 18 10.98 0.68 -2.24
N GLY A 19 11.12 -0.58 -1.85
CA GLY A 19 11.60 -0.97 -0.53
C GLY A 19 10.64 -0.62 0.62
N CYS A 20 9.39 -0.25 0.31
CA CYS A 20 8.35 0.04 1.29
C CYS A 20 7.01 -0.55 0.85
N PHE A 21 6.14 -0.87 1.80
CA PHE A 21 4.80 -1.38 1.52
C PHE A 21 3.83 -1.03 2.66
N VAL A 22 2.53 -1.15 2.37
CA VAL A 22 1.48 -1.03 3.37
C VAL A 22 1.33 -2.36 4.11
N PRO A 23 1.52 -2.41 5.44
CA PRO A 23 1.30 -3.62 6.23
C PRO A 23 -0.21 -3.84 6.44
N GLY A 24 -0.66 -5.09 6.39
CA GLY A 24 -2.07 -5.41 6.59
C GLY A 24 -2.52 -6.66 5.85
N LYS A 25 -3.79 -7.04 6.08
CA LYS A 25 -4.55 -7.96 5.25
C LYS A 25 -5.95 -7.38 5.08
N GLY A 26 -6.20 -6.71 3.95
CA GLY A 26 -7.50 -6.13 3.62
C GLY A 26 -7.56 -4.62 3.84
N VAL A 27 -8.71 -4.00 3.60
CA VAL A 27 -8.84 -2.54 3.56
C VAL A 27 -9.64 -2.02 4.75
N ASP A 28 -8.95 -1.86 5.87
CA ASP A 28 -9.42 -1.02 6.99
C ASP A 28 -9.08 0.46 6.73
N ARG A 29 -9.43 1.34 7.67
CA ARG A 29 -9.16 2.78 7.55
C ARG A 29 -7.67 3.12 7.41
N TYR A 30 -6.79 2.37 8.08
CA TYR A 30 -5.35 2.65 8.10
C TYR A 30 -4.72 2.20 6.78
N THR A 31 -5.13 1.04 6.30
CA THR A 31 -4.71 0.47 5.03
C THR A 31 -5.20 1.34 3.88
N ALA A 32 -6.45 1.81 3.92
CA ALA A 32 -6.99 2.76 2.95
C ALA A 32 -6.19 4.07 2.91
N ALA A 33 -5.95 4.69 4.07
CA ALA A 33 -5.15 5.92 4.17
C ALA A 33 -3.73 5.71 3.62
N SER A 34 -3.12 4.57 3.92
CA SER A 34 -1.75 4.27 3.50
C SER A 34 -1.64 4.01 2.01
N ILE A 35 -2.56 3.24 1.43
CA ILE A 35 -2.60 3.01 -0.02
C ILE A 35 -2.92 4.33 -0.75
N ALA A 36 -3.86 5.13 -0.24
CA ALA A 36 -4.16 6.44 -0.79
C ALA A 36 -2.93 7.37 -0.80
N ALA A 37 -2.12 7.37 0.27
CA ALA A 37 -0.88 8.12 0.33
C ALA A 37 0.09 7.75 -0.80
N LEU A 38 0.26 6.45 -1.06
CA LEU A 38 1.14 5.95 -2.10
C LEU A 38 0.59 6.22 -3.51
N ILE A 39 -0.73 6.15 -3.71
CA ILE A 39 -1.36 6.56 -4.99
C ILE A 39 -1.13 8.06 -5.26
N LEU A 40 -1.27 8.91 -4.25
CA LEU A 40 -1.02 10.34 -4.40
C LEU A 40 0.46 10.64 -4.64
N ARG A 41 1.37 9.90 -4.00
CA ARG A 41 2.81 9.95 -4.31
C ARG A 41 3.08 9.59 -5.76
N ASP A 42 2.50 8.48 -6.22
CA ASP A 42 2.61 8.02 -7.61
C ASP A 42 2.11 9.07 -8.60
N LEU A 43 1.02 9.76 -8.27
CA LEU A 43 0.47 10.85 -9.07
C LEU A 43 1.44 12.03 -9.15
N ARG A 44 2.08 12.41 -8.04
CA ARG A 44 3.05 13.52 -8.01
C ARG A 44 4.34 13.21 -8.78
N ARG A 45 4.79 11.96 -8.81
CA ARG A 45 5.93 11.52 -9.63
C ARG A 45 5.56 11.21 -11.09
N GLY A 46 4.26 11.13 -11.41
CA GLY A 46 3.74 10.89 -12.76
C GLY A 46 3.70 9.42 -13.21
N TRP A 47 3.98 8.45 -12.33
CA TRP A 47 4.03 7.03 -12.70
C TRP A 47 3.80 6.08 -11.52
N SER A 48 3.43 4.84 -11.84
CA SER A 48 3.22 3.72 -10.89
C SER A 48 3.54 2.38 -11.56
N TYR A 49 3.34 1.27 -10.85
CA TYR A 49 3.27 -0.08 -11.41
C TYR A 49 1.83 -0.52 -11.74
N ASP A 50 1.69 -1.47 -12.66
CA ASP A 50 0.50 -2.33 -12.81
C ASP A 50 0.62 -3.62 -11.98
N ASP A 51 -0.38 -4.51 -12.06
CA ASP A 51 -0.39 -5.78 -11.31
C ASP A 51 0.64 -6.81 -11.80
N ARG A 52 1.27 -6.57 -12.96
CA ARG A 52 2.38 -7.35 -13.52
C ARG A 52 3.75 -6.74 -13.23
N GLY A 53 3.79 -5.59 -12.53
CA GLY A 53 5.01 -4.91 -12.14
C GLY A 53 5.61 -4.03 -13.24
N ARG A 54 4.88 -3.75 -14.31
CA ARG A 54 5.31 -2.85 -15.38
C ARG A 54 5.06 -1.40 -14.96
N ARG A 55 6.00 -0.51 -15.27
CA ARG A 55 5.81 0.93 -15.07
C ARG A 55 4.73 1.46 -16.02
N VAL A 56 3.77 2.19 -15.48
CA VAL A 56 2.65 2.82 -16.19
C VAL A 56 2.54 4.29 -15.79
N ALA A 57 2.05 5.13 -16.70
CA ALA A 57 1.76 6.53 -16.38
C ALA A 57 0.67 6.63 -15.30
N MET A 58 0.89 7.46 -14.28
CA MET A 58 -0.11 7.74 -13.26
C MET A 58 -0.80 9.05 -13.59
N THR A 59 -1.91 8.95 -14.34
CA THR A 59 -2.78 10.09 -14.65
C THR A 59 -3.71 10.40 -13.48
N ARG A 60 -4.29 11.62 -13.46
CA ARG A 60 -5.32 12.00 -12.48
C ARG A 60 -6.50 11.02 -12.48
N ASP A 61 -6.95 10.62 -13.67
CA ASP A 61 -8.03 9.64 -13.85
C ASP A 61 -7.68 8.25 -13.32
N LEU A 62 -6.45 7.80 -13.53
CA LEU A 62 -6.00 6.51 -12.98
C LEU A 62 -5.91 6.58 -11.45
N ALA A 63 -5.36 7.66 -10.90
CA ALA A 63 -5.28 7.88 -9.46
C ALA A 63 -6.68 7.90 -8.83
N ARG A 64 -7.62 8.67 -9.39
CA ARG A 64 -9.01 8.74 -8.92
C ARG A 64 -9.69 7.37 -8.95
N ARG A 65 -9.54 6.61 -10.03
CA ARG A 65 -10.07 5.23 -10.13
C ARG A 65 -9.50 4.31 -9.06
N ARG A 66 -8.19 4.36 -8.82
CA ARG A 66 -7.52 3.55 -7.79
C ARG A 66 -7.96 3.94 -6.37
N LEU A 67 -8.12 5.23 -6.11
CA LEU A 67 -8.65 5.72 -4.83
C LEU A 67 -10.06 5.20 -4.59
N ILE A 68 -10.99 5.41 -5.54
CA ILE A 68 -12.38 4.96 -5.41
C ILE A 68 -12.47 3.43 -5.27
N TYR A 69 -11.57 2.68 -5.90
CA TYR A 69 -11.54 1.23 -5.75
C TYR A 69 -11.28 0.76 -4.30
N LEU A 70 -10.65 1.59 -3.45
CA LEU A 70 -10.48 1.27 -2.03
C LEU A 70 -11.81 1.18 -1.28
N ILE A 71 -12.80 2.01 -1.64
CA ILE A 71 -14.17 1.94 -1.11
C ILE A 71 -14.79 0.59 -1.47
N ALA A 72 -14.61 0.15 -2.72
CA ALA A 72 -15.13 -1.15 -3.17
C ALA A 72 -14.46 -2.33 -2.43
N LEU A 73 -13.16 -2.24 -2.17
CA LEU A 73 -12.43 -3.26 -1.40
C LEU A 73 -12.88 -3.31 0.07
N ALA A 74 -13.07 -2.16 0.71
CA ALA A 74 -13.52 -2.09 2.11
C ALA A 74 -14.92 -2.70 2.29
N ARG A 75 -15.85 -2.49 1.34
CA ARG A 75 -17.20 -3.09 1.38
C ARG A 75 -17.19 -4.62 1.51
N LYS A 76 -16.13 -5.29 1.06
CA LYS A 76 -16.01 -6.75 1.11
C LYS A 76 -15.55 -7.27 2.49
N HIS A 77 -14.94 -6.41 3.30
CA HIS A 77 -14.18 -6.83 4.48
C HIS A 77 -14.52 -6.06 5.77
N SER A 78 -15.29 -4.98 5.69
CA SER A 78 -15.50 -4.03 6.79
C SER A 78 -16.96 -3.89 7.22
N GLY A 79 -17.17 -3.62 8.51
CA GLY A 79 -18.47 -3.25 9.05
C GLY A 79 -18.89 -1.80 8.71
N PRO A 80 -20.17 -1.41 8.92
CA PRO A 80 -20.71 -0.12 8.47
C PRO A 80 -19.96 1.11 8.98
N ARG A 81 -19.40 1.05 10.19
CA ARG A 81 -18.61 2.16 10.77
C ARG A 81 -17.28 2.33 10.04
N GLU A 82 -16.53 1.25 9.88
CA GLU A 82 -15.22 1.27 9.23
C GLU A 82 -15.35 1.67 7.75
N MET A 83 -16.43 1.26 7.10
CA MET A 83 -16.73 1.69 5.73
C MET A 83 -16.89 3.22 5.62
N ARG A 84 -17.57 3.86 6.57
CA ARG A 84 -17.70 5.34 6.60
C ARG A 84 -16.34 6.02 6.75
N GLU A 85 -15.49 5.51 7.64
CA GLU A 85 -14.14 6.05 7.87
C GLU A 85 -13.27 5.90 6.60
N VAL A 86 -13.35 4.77 5.90
CA VAL A 86 -12.66 4.58 4.61
C VAL A 86 -13.18 5.55 3.55
N GLU A 87 -14.50 5.68 3.42
CA GLU A 87 -15.12 6.57 2.42
C GLU A 87 -14.72 8.02 2.61
N GLU A 88 -14.69 8.50 3.85
CA GLU A 88 -14.27 9.86 4.19
C GLU A 88 -12.81 10.11 3.79
N VAL A 89 -11.89 9.21 4.18
CA VAL A 89 -10.46 9.32 3.83
C VAL A 89 -10.26 9.30 2.32
N VAL A 90 -10.91 8.38 1.61
CA VAL A 90 -10.74 8.21 0.17
C VAL A 90 -11.29 9.40 -0.61
N ARG A 91 -12.48 9.90 -0.23
CA ARG A 91 -13.06 11.07 -0.89
C ARG A 91 -12.23 12.33 -0.66
N TYR A 92 -11.80 12.56 0.58
CA TYR A 92 -10.91 13.68 0.89
C TYR A 92 -9.61 13.60 0.08
N ALA A 93 -8.99 12.41 0.00
CA ALA A 93 -7.78 12.21 -0.79
C ALA A 93 -7.99 12.49 -2.29
N ALA A 94 -9.13 12.06 -2.84
CA ALA A 94 -9.46 12.27 -4.24
C ALA A 94 -9.76 13.74 -4.58
N GLU A 95 -10.34 14.49 -3.64
CA GLU A 95 -10.70 15.90 -3.81
C GLU A 95 -9.50 16.83 -3.59
N TYR A 96 -8.76 16.65 -2.49
CA TYR A 96 -7.72 17.59 -2.06
C TYR A 96 -6.29 17.17 -2.45
N GLY A 97 -6.10 15.96 -2.98
CA GLY A 97 -4.77 15.45 -3.34
C GLY A 97 -3.83 15.29 -2.15
N ARG A 98 -4.37 15.17 -0.94
CA ARG A 98 -3.70 14.95 0.35
C ARG A 98 -4.65 14.24 1.31
N LEU A 99 -4.14 13.65 2.38
CA LEU A 99 -4.98 12.97 3.38
C LEU A 99 -5.57 13.95 4.40
N PRO A 100 -6.70 13.58 5.05
CA PRO A 100 -7.19 14.30 6.22
C PRO A 100 -6.11 14.40 7.31
N PRO A 101 -6.01 15.51 8.07
CA PRO A 101 -4.98 15.67 9.11
C PRO A 101 -4.98 14.60 10.20
N TYR A 102 -6.13 13.98 10.46
CA TYR A 102 -6.27 12.91 11.44
C TYR A 102 -5.81 11.54 10.93
N ALA A 103 -5.74 11.36 9.60
CA ALA A 103 -5.47 10.06 9.00
C ALA A 103 -4.03 9.60 9.29
N VAL A 104 -3.89 8.35 9.70
CA VAL A 104 -2.60 7.74 10.04
C VAL A 104 -2.19 6.81 8.92
N VAL A 105 -1.01 7.06 8.36
CA VAL A 105 -0.36 6.19 7.36
C VAL A 105 0.57 5.21 8.07
N LEU A 106 0.47 3.93 7.72
CA LEU A 106 1.34 2.86 8.18
C LEU A 106 2.20 2.39 7.01
N LEU A 107 3.52 2.40 7.17
CA LEU A 107 4.47 1.86 6.19
C LEU A 107 5.42 0.87 6.87
N ALA A 108 5.84 -0.15 6.12
CA ALA A 108 6.86 -1.10 6.53
C ALA A 108 7.86 -1.31 5.37
N GLY A 109 9.04 -1.86 5.67
CA GLY A 109 10.11 -2.10 4.69
C GLY A 109 11.37 -1.27 4.95
N SER A 110 12.45 -1.60 4.24
CA SER A 110 13.78 -1.00 4.44
C SER A 110 13.81 0.50 4.13
N ARG A 111 13.00 0.96 3.17
CA ARG A 111 12.93 2.36 2.73
C ARG A 111 11.68 3.10 3.22
N ALA A 112 10.91 2.48 4.13
CA ALA A 112 9.67 3.07 4.63
C ALA A 112 9.87 4.44 5.31
N ARG A 113 11.03 4.67 5.95
CA ARG A 113 11.37 5.95 6.57
C ARG A 113 11.60 7.06 5.54
N GLU A 114 12.37 6.78 4.49
CA GLU A 114 12.60 7.72 3.38
C GLU A 114 11.28 8.11 2.71
N VAL A 115 10.43 7.11 2.43
CA VAL A 115 9.12 7.34 1.81
C VAL A 115 8.21 8.11 2.76
N ALA A 116 8.24 7.84 4.07
CA ALA A 116 7.46 8.60 5.04
C ALA A 116 7.87 10.09 5.10
N GLU A 117 9.16 10.40 4.97
CA GLU A 117 9.66 11.78 4.90
C GLU A 117 9.27 12.44 3.58
N GLU A 118 9.33 11.71 2.47
CA GLU A 118 8.85 12.18 1.17
C GLU A 118 7.36 12.54 1.20
N LEU A 119 6.50 11.67 1.75
CA LEU A 119 5.06 11.93 1.89
C LEU A 119 4.77 13.21 2.70
N ARG A 120 5.56 13.45 3.76
CA ARG A 120 5.46 14.69 4.56
C ARG A 120 5.92 15.90 3.77
N ARG A 121 7.07 15.83 3.11
CA ARG A 121 7.65 16.93 2.32
C ARG A 121 6.73 17.36 1.19
N MET A 122 6.08 16.40 0.54
CA MET A 122 5.11 16.72 -0.49
C MET A 122 3.77 17.25 0.10
N GLY A 123 3.54 17.15 1.41
CA GLY A 123 2.27 17.51 2.03
C GLY A 123 1.12 16.54 1.71
N ILE A 124 1.42 15.26 1.44
CA ILE A 124 0.39 14.21 1.31
C ILE A 124 -0.16 13.82 2.68
N ALA A 125 0.72 13.56 3.65
CA ALA A 125 0.35 13.03 4.95
C ALA A 125 1.26 13.62 6.04
N SER A 126 0.65 14.10 7.13
CA SER A 126 1.36 14.61 8.30
C SER A 126 1.72 13.48 9.28
N ARG A 127 0.84 12.49 9.45
CA ARG A 127 0.98 11.39 10.41
C ARG A 127 1.36 10.10 9.70
N VAL A 128 2.66 9.80 9.66
CA VAL A 128 3.20 8.55 9.10
C VAL A 128 3.94 7.77 10.17
N VAL A 129 3.49 6.54 10.44
CA VAL A 129 4.11 5.58 11.36
C VAL A 129 4.85 4.53 10.54
N VAL A 130 6.15 4.39 10.80
CA VAL A 130 6.97 3.35 10.19
C VAL A 130 7.05 2.18 11.15
N LEU A 131 6.50 1.04 10.76
CA LEU A 131 6.60 -0.19 11.54
C LEU A 131 8.00 -0.77 11.39
N LYS A 132 8.57 -1.23 12.52
CA LYS A 132 9.82 -1.98 12.47
C LYS A 132 9.62 -3.21 11.56
N PRO A 133 10.60 -3.57 10.72
CA PRO A 133 10.55 -4.83 10.03
C PRO A 133 10.42 -5.93 11.09
N VAL A 134 9.29 -6.63 11.10
CA VAL A 134 9.21 -7.91 11.80
C VAL A 134 10.30 -8.73 11.15
N ALA A 135 11.33 -9.11 11.91
CA ALA A 135 12.43 -9.92 11.42
C ALA A 135 11.80 -11.03 10.57
N ALA A 136 12.05 -10.99 9.26
CA ALA A 136 11.46 -11.94 8.35
C ALA A 136 11.84 -13.30 8.92
N ARG A 137 10.86 -14.10 9.38
CA ARG A 137 11.13 -15.53 9.56
C ARG A 137 11.70 -15.96 8.22
N PRO A 138 12.94 -16.47 8.16
CA PRO A 138 13.60 -16.70 6.90
C PRO A 138 12.67 -17.53 6.01
N LEU A 139 12.36 -17.01 4.82
CA LEU A 139 11.67 -17.75 3.76
C LEU A 139 12.35 -19.10 3.46
N GLU A 140 13.59 -19.27 3.92
CA GLU A 140 14.36 -20.52 3.94
C GLU A 140 13.63 -21.69 4.62
N ALA A 141 12.87 -21.45 5.70
CA ALA A 141 12.17 -22.53 6.41
C ALA A 141 11.06 -23.16 5.54
N GLY A 142 10.34 -22.33 4.77
CA GLY A 142 9.34 -22.80 3.81
C GLY A 142 9.97 -23.43 2.58
N ARG A 143 11.09 -22.88 2.09
CA ARG A 143 11.82 -23.40 0.92
C ARG A 143 12.44 -24.77 1.19
N ARG A 144 13.01 -25.00 2.38
CA ARG A 144 13.50 -26.32 2.81
C ARG A 144 12.37 -27.34 2.97
N ALA A 145 11.21 -26.95 3.50
CA ALA A 145 10.07 -27.86 3.63
C ALA A 145 9.47 -28.28 2.27
N ILE A 146 9.46 -27.36 1.29
CA ILE A 146 8.99 -27.65 -0.08
C ILE A 146 10.01 -28.53 -0.82
N LEU A 147 11.32 -28.24 -0.69
CA LEU A 147 12.37 -29.05 -1.30
C LEU A 147 12.47 -30.44 -0.65
N ALA A 148 12.34 -30.57 0.67
CA ALA A 148 12.35 -31.87 1.34
C ALA A 148 11.17 -32.78 0.92
N LYS A 149 10.01 -32.20 0.58
CA LYS A 149 8.86 -32.95 0.03
C LYS A 149 9.01 -33.31 -1.45
N ALA A 150 9.87 -32.61 -2.19
CA ALA A 150 10.11 -32.87 -3.62
C ALA A 150 11.17 -33.95 -3.87
N VAL A 151 12.04 -34.25 -2.88
CA VAL A 151 13.10 -35.27 -2.99
C VAL A 151 12.68 -36.63 -2.41
N ALA A 152 11.52 -36.70 -1.74
CA ALA A 152 10.98 -37.92 -1.14
C ALA A 152 9.98 -38.69 -2.05
N ARG A 153 10.13 -38.59 -3.38
CA ARG A 153 9.34 -39.37 -4.36
C ARG A 153 10.26 -40.12 -5.30
#